data_AF-A0A7S0YX07-F1
#
_entry.id   AF-A0A7S0YX07-F1
#
_cell.length_a   1.000
_cell.length_b   1.000
_cell.length_c   1.000
_cell.angle_alpha   90.00
_cell.angle_beta   90.00
_cell.angle_gamma   90.00
#
_symmetry.space_group_name_H-M   'P 1'
#
loop_
_entity.id
_entity.type
_entity.pdbx_description
1 polymer ?
#
loop_
_entity_poly.entity_id
_entity_poly.type
_entity_poly.pdbx_seq_one_letter_code
_entity_poly.pdbx_strand_id
1 'polypeptide(L)'
;PASRGMQWSGASGFLRNRGVLYVDDVISPDGTISVTVGDADLSASATTQAQGYATLTSAGGETVELLLAENGTSTGWFKGSVVTSTREAGVAGVLGKALPGTYVEVAYLDCSDNFKVTARVKVAAVPALSFGAGPYLATAGLPVEVTLVDTNLDVTANAESATVTVSLPPGGDSEDLAVLETGGSTGVFTGQLHTVRAAGAANDGRLNGARGGAEVAASFTNPLRGDSASASMRFTTEAGVTTIAGSATPFVAGSP
;
A
#
# COMPACT_ATOMS: atom_id res chain seq x y z
N PRO A 1 -33.32 1.76 -16.59
CA PRO A 1 -33.25 2.60 -17.81
C PRO A 1 -32.24 1.99 -18.79
N ALA A 2 -32.70 1.75 -20.02
CA ALA A 2 -32.18 0.79 -21.00
C ALA A 2 -30.67 0.80 -21.28
N SER A 3 -30.05 -0.38 -21.19
CA SER A 3 -28.79 -0.72 -21.84
C SER A 3 -29.02 -0.85 -23.35
N ARG A 4 -28.53 0.11 -24.12
CA ARG A 4 -28.56 0.10 -25.59
C ARG A 4 -27.18 -0.37 -26.07
N GLY A 5 -27.13 -1.54 -26.71
CA GLY A 5 -25.87 -2.14 -27.19
C GLY A 5 -26.10 -3.18 -28.27
N MET A 6 -26.36 -2.68 -29.48
CA MET A 6 -26.03 -3.24 -30.81
C MET A 6 -26.20 -4.75 -31.05
N GLN A 7 -27.26 -5.11 -31.80
CA GLN A 7 -27.34 -6.38 -32.52
C GLN A 7 -26.28 -6.39 -33.64
N TRP A 8 -25.45 -7.43 -33.67
CA TRP A 8 -24.49 -7.67 -34.75
C TRP A 8 -25.16 -8.50 -35.85
N SER A 9 -25.28 -7.93 -37.05
CA SER A 9 -25.73 -8.64 -38.25
C SER A 9 -24.66 -8.57 -39.32
N GLY A 10 -24.28 -9.72 -39.89
CA GLY A 10 -23.70 -9.79 -41.22
C GLY A 10 -22.21 -10.14 -41.25
N ALA A 11 -21.93 -11.32 -41.80
CA ALA A 11 -20.61 -11.80 -42.17
C ALA A 11 -19.94 -10.94 -43.25
N SER A 12 -18.66 -10.61 -43.08
CA SER A 12 -17.71 -10.33 -44.17
C SER A 12 -16.27 -10.16 -43.62
N GLY A 13 -15.34 -10.96 -44.14
CA GLY A 13 -13.90 -10.79 -43.97
C GLY A 13 -13.31 -11.51 -42.75
N PHE A 14 -12.27 -12.32 -42.97
CA PHE A 14 -11.29 -12.66 -41.94
C PHE A 14 -10.68 -11.35 -41.42
N LEU A 15 -11.31 -10.74 -40.42
CA LEU A 15 -10.71 -9.66 -39.64
C LEU A 15 -9.82 -10.37 -38.61
N ARG A 16 -8.50 -10.19 -38.73
CA ARG A 16 -7.55 -10.61 -37.68
C ARG A 16 -8.00 -9.95 -36.39
N ASN A 17 -8.45 -10.75 -35.44
CA ASN A 17 -9.01 -10.25 -34.21
C ASN A 17 -7.86 -9.96 -33.27
N ARG A 18 -7.35 -8.72 -33.31
CA ARG A 18 -6.27 -8.26 -32.44
C ARG A 18 -6.51 -8.74 -31.01
N GLY A 19 -5.51 -9.41 -30.47
CA GLY A 19 -5.54 -9.84 -29.08
C GLY A 19 -5.84 -8.70 -28.10
N VAL A 20 -6.72 -8.96 -27.14
CA VAL A 20 -7.01 -8.09 -26.00
C VAL A 20 -6.38 -8.66 -24.73
N LEU A 21 -5.90 -7.79 -23.83
CA LEU A 21 -5.20 -8.16 -22.60
C LEU A 21 -5.90 -7.55 -21.38
N TYR A 22 -6.18 -8.40 -20.39
CA TYR A 22 -6.73 -8.02 -19.09
C TYR A 22 -5.82 -8.55 -17.98
N VAL A 23 -5.54 -7.70 -17.00
CA VAL A 23 -4.70 -7.98 -15.84
C VAL A 23 -5.32 -7.36 -14.59
N ASP A 24 -4.87 -7.78 -13.40
CA ASP A 24 -5.20 -7.09 -12.15
C ASP A 24 -4.68 -5.64 -12.17
N ASP A 25 -5.42 -4.68 -11.62
CA ASP A 25 -4.93 -3.29 -11.52
C ASP A 25 -3.80 -3.17 -10.48
N VAL A 26 -3.96 -3.83 -9.34
CA VAL A 26 -3.02 -3.77 -8.20
C VAL A 26 -3.01 -5.09 -7.44
N ILE A 27 -1.82 -5.59 -7.06
CA ILE A 27 -1.63 -6.78 -6.23
C ILE A 27 -0.89 -6.45 -4.92
N SER A 28 -1.03 -7.29 -3.90
CA SER A 28 -0.20 -7.17 -2.69
C SER A 28 1.22 -7.64 -2.96
N PRO A 29 2.23 -7.20 -2.18
CA PRO A 29 3.56 -7.79 -2.22
C PRO A 29 3.51 -9.31 -2.06
N ASP A 30 4.35 -10.01 -2.84
CA ASP A 30 4.37 -11.49 -2.92
C ASP A 30 3.02 -12.12 -3.35
N GLY A 31 2.13 -11.31 -3.93
CA GLY A 31 0.82 -11.74 -4.42
C GLY A 31 0.87 -12.39 -5.81
N THR A 32 -0.30 -12.73 -6.34
CA THR A 32 -0.45 -13.38 -7.65
C THR A 32 -1.02 -12.39 -8.66
N ILE A 33 -0.42 -12.34 -9.85
CA ILE A 33 -0.99 -11.64 -11.02
C ILE A 33 -1.78 -12.64 -11.85
N SER A 34 -3.03 -12.32 -12.12
CA SER A 34 -3.89 -13.03 -13.08
C SER A 34 -3.85 -12.33 -14.42
N VAL A 35 -3.65 -13.10 -15.49
CA VAL A 35 -3.62 -12.61 -16.87
C VAL A 35 -4.71 -13.32 -17.65
N THR A 36 -5.53 -12.54 -18.36
CA THR A 36 -6.51 -13.04 -19.32
C THR A 36 -6.29 -12.40 -20.68
N VAL A 37 -6.20 -13.22 -21.72
CA VAL A 37 -6.08 -12.78 -23.10
C VAL A 37 -7.28 -13.25 -23.89
N GLY A 38 -7.86 -12.35 -24.68
CA GLY A 38 -8.86 -12.69 -25.70
C GLY A 38 -8.20 -12.63 -27.07
N ASP A 39 -8.00 -13.77 -27.72
CA ASP A 39 -7.47 -13.88 -29.08
C ASP A 39 -8.17 -15.05 -29.79
N ALA A 40 -9.02 -14.74 -30.76
CA ALA A 40 -9.76 -15.75 -31.52
C ALA A 40 -8.87 -16.49 -32.54
N ASP A 41 -7.80 -15.84 -33.00
CA ASP A 41 -6.90 -16.35 -34.04
C ASP A 41 -5.94 -17.41 -33.46
N LEU A 42 -5.63 -17.32 -32.16
CA LEU A 42 -4.86 -18.33 -31.43
C LEU A 42 -5.61 -19.66 -31.27
N SER A 43 -6.95 -19.67 -31.39
CA SER A 43 -7.81 -20.83 -31.11
C SER A 43 -8.07 -21.71 -32.35
N ALA A 44 -7.01 -22.09 -33.06
CA ALA A 44 -7.09 -22.66 -34.40
C ALA A 44 -7.69 -24.09 -34.52
N SER A 45 -7.95 -24.82 -33.41
CA SER A 45 -8.45 -26.20 -33.43
C SER A 45 -9.58 -26.46 -32.43
N ALA A 46 -10.63 -27.15 -32.87
CA ALA A 46 -11.77 -27.55 -32.05
C ALA A 46 -11.50 -28.77 -31.14
N THR A 47 -10.32 -29.39 -31.23
CA THR A 47 -10.01 -30.68 -30.56
C THR A 47 -8.86 -30.63 -29.56
N THR A 48 -8.11 -29.53 -29.51
CA THR A 48 -6.97 -29.33 -28.59
C THR A 48 -7.02 -27.91 -28.06
N GLN A 49 -6.88 -27.74 -26.74
CA GLN A 49 -6.72 -26.43 -26.13
C GLN A 49 -5.50 -25.73 -26.72
N ALA A 50 -5.68 -24.52 -27.22
CA ALA A 50 -4.56 -23.70 -27.65
C ALA A 50 -3.79 -23.15 -26.44
N GLN A 51 -2.55 -22.72 -26.68
CA GLN A 51 -1.69 -22.11 -25.67
C GLN A 51 -1.19 -20.76 -26.18
N GLY A 52 -1.19 -19.78 -25.29
CA GLY A 52 -0.59 -18.46 -25.52
C GLY A 52 0.52 -18.18 -24.52
N TYR A 53 1.30 -17.14 -24.79
CA TYR A 53 2.35 -16.69 -23.89
C TYR A 53 2.21 -15.19 -23.63
N ALA A 54 2.34 -14.80 -22.37
CA ALA A 54 2.53 -13.41 -21.97
C ALA A 54 3.89 -13.27 -21.29
N THR A 55 4.57 -12.17 -21.53
CA THR A 55 5.81 -11.83 -20.83
C THR A 55 5.51 -10.84 -19.74
N LEU A 56 5.88 -11.16 -18.50
CA LEU A 56 5.85 -10.21 -17.39
C LEU A 56 7.26 -9.74 -17.09
N THR A 57 7.42 -8.44 -16.85
CA THR A 57 8.70 -7.80 -16.50
C THR A 57 8.53 -6.98 -15.23
N SER A 58 9.26 -7.32 -14.17
CA SER A 58 9.27 -6.52 -12.95
C SER A 58 10.13 -5.27 -13.10
N ALA A 59 9.88 -4.24 -12.29
CA ALA A 59 10.67 -3.02 -12.32
C ALA A 59 12.16 -3.25 -11.99
N GLY A 60 12.48 -4.32 -11.27
CA GLY A 60 13.86 -4.74 -11.02
C GLY A 60 14.51 -5.51 -12.18
N GLY A 61 13.81 -5.69 -13.30
CA GLY A 61 14.32 -6.25 -14.55
C GLY A 61 14.22 -7.77 -14.68
N GLU A 62 13.54 -8.46 -13.75
CA GLU A 62 13.28 -9.90 -13.89
C GLU A 62 12.12 -10.13 -14.85
N THR A 63 12.22 -11.18 -15.67
CA THR A 63 11.20 -11.52 -16.66
C THR A 63 10.71 -12.94 -16.49
N VAL A 64 9.40 -13.14 -16.63
CA VAL A 64 8.77 -14.46 -16.66
C VAL A 64 7.93 -14.59 -17.93
N GLU A 65 8.10 -15.69 -18.65
CA GLU A 65 7.18 -16.11 -19.69
C GLU A 65 6.07 -16.96 -19.04
N LEU A 66 4.84 -16.46 -19.12
CA LEU A 66 3.65 -17.08 -18.56
C LEU A 66 2.89 -17.83 -19.64
N LEU A 67 2.71 -19.14 -19.43
CA LEU A 67 1.80 -19.95 -20.22
C LEU A 67 0.34 -19.57 -19.91
N LEU A 68 -0.43 -19.27 -20.96
CA LEU A 68 -1.86 -19.03 -20.90
C LEU A 68 -2.59 -20.22 -21.53
N ALA A 69 -3.50 -20.83 -20.79
CA ALA A 69 -4.28 -21.97 -21.24
C ALA A 69 -5.70 -21.54 -21.62
N GLU A 70 -6.20 -22.08 -22.73
CA GLU A 70 -7.57 -21.87 -23.17
C GLU A 70 -8.58 -22.58 -22.24
N ASN A 71 -9.59 -21.87 -21.75
CA ASN A 71 -10.59 -22.47 -20.86
C ASN A 71 -11.75 -23.10 -21.64
N GLY A 72 -11.47 -24.18 -22.34
CA GLY A 72 -12.40 -24.87 -23.25
C GLY A 72 -11.81 -24.97 -24.66
N THR A 73 -12.55 -25.56 -25.59
CA THR A 73 -12.14 -25.61 -27.00
C THR A 73 -12.74 -24.44 -27.77
N SER A 74 -11.90 -23.71 -28.51
CA SER A 74 -12.32 -22.63 -29.42
C SER A 74 -13.13 -21.50 -28.78
N THR A 75 -12.80 -21.18 -27.53
CA THR A 75 -13.37 -20.03 -26.80
C THR A 75 -12.73 -18.71 -27.20
N GLY A 76 -11.47 -18.71 -27.67
CA GLY A 76 -10.73 -17.47 -27.89
C GLY A 76 -10.23 -16.81 -26.61
N TRP A 77 -10.36 -17.45 -25.44
CA TRP A 77 -9.99 -16.87 -24.14
C TRP A 77 -8.99 -17.73 -23.38
N PHE A 78 -7.86 -17.12 -23.04
CA PHE A 78 -6.70 -17.75 -22.43
C PHE A 78 -6.44 -17.15 -21.06
N LYS A 79 -6.12 -17.99 -20.08
CA LYS A 79 -5.86 -17.55 -18.71
C LYS A 79 -4.59 -18.20 -18.18
N GLY A 80 -3.87 -17.42 -17.37
CA GLY A 80 -2.74 -17.90 -16.59
C GLY A 80 -2.54 -17.00 -15.39
N SER A 81 -1.72 -17.46 -14.46
CA SER A 81 -1.33 -16.67 -13.30
C SER A 81 0.13 -16.90 -12.95
N VAL A 82 0.74 -15.88 -12.37
CA VAL A 82 2.13 -15.91 -11.90
C VAL A 82 2.20 -15.35 -10.50
N VAL A 83 2.88 -16.08 -9.62
CA VAL A 83 3.17 -15.60 -8.27
C VAL A 83 4.33 -14.61 -8.35
N THR A 84 4.26 -13.53 -7.60
CA THR A 84 5.34 -12.55 -7.52
C THR A 84 6.19 -12.76 -6.28
N SER A 85 7.42 -12.27 -6.32
CA SER A 85 8.25 -12.12 -5.12
C SER A 85 8.90 -10.75 -5.09
N THR A 86 8.94 -10.15 -3.90
CA THR A 86 9.70 -8.92 -3.63
C THR A 86 11.22 -9.13 -3.68
N ARG A 87 11.68 -10.38 -3.74
CA ARG A 87 13.09 -10.79 -3.81
C ARG A 87 13.37 -11.42 -5.17
N GLU A 88 14.64 -11.71 -5.47
CA GLU A 88 14.96 -12.63 -6.56
C GLU A 88 14.18 -13.93 -6.35
N ALA A 89 13.46 -14.39 -7.37
CA ALA A 89 12.77 -15.67 -7.27
C ALA A 89 13.73 -16.82 -7.57
N GLY A 90 14.51 -16.71 -8.65
CA GLY A 90 15.46 -17.75 -9.09
C GLY A 90 14.82 -19.09 -9.43
N VAL A 91 13.48 -19.15 -9.54
CA VAL A 91 12.68 -20.36 -9.79
C VAL A 91 11.68 -20.06 -10.90
N ALA A 92 11.49 -21.03 -11.81
CA ALA A 92 10.55 -20.89 -12.91
C ALA A 92 9.11 -20.71 -12.44
N GLY A 93 8.36 -19.81 -13.09
CA GLY A 93 6.95 -19.55 -12.79
C GLY A 93 6.70 -18.60 -11.61
N VAL A 94 7.75 -18.01 -11.03
CA VAL A 94 7.64 -16.93 -10.05
C VAL A 94 8.37 -15.70 -10.58
N LEU A 95 7.72 -14.55 -10.57
CA LEU A 95 8.31 -13.28 -10.99
C LEU A 95 8.95 -12.59 -9.78
N GLY A 96 10.27 -12.65 -9.65
CA GLY A 96 10.98 -11.94 -8.60
C GLY A 96 11.20 -10.45 -8.90
N LYS A 97 11.82 -9.77 -7.94
CA LYS A 97 12.06 -8.32 -7.91
C LYS A 97 10.81 -7.47 -8.20
N ALA A 98 9.63 -7.99 -7.88
CA ALA A 98 8.37 -7.26 -7.91
C ALA A 98 8.28 -6.38 -6.65
N LEU A 99 9.04 -5.28 -6.63
CA LEU A 99 9.21 -4.44 -5.44
C LEU A 99 7.92 -3.68 -5.09
N PRO A 100 7.58 -3.52 -3.79
CA PRO A 100 6.45 -2.69 -3.37
C PRO A 100 6.52 -1.27 -3.93
N GLY A 101 5.39 -0.73 -4.37
CA GLY A 101 5.27 0.61 -4.97
C GLY A 101 5.68 0.69 -6.44
N THR A 102 6.11 -0.42 -7.05
CA THR A 102 6.52 -0.45 -8.47
C THR A 102 5.47 -1.09 -9.37
N TYR A 103 5.70 -1.06 -10.68
CA TYR A 103 4.83 -1.69 -11.66
C TYR A 103 5.50 -2.92 -12.28
N VAL A 104 4.69 -3.96 -12.50
CA VAL A 104 5.01 -5.06 -13.41
C VAL A 104 4.40 -4.74 -14.77
N GLU A 105 5.21 -4.77 -15.82
CA GLU A 105 4.72 -4.68 -17.20
C GLU A 105 4.33 -6.09 -17.68
N VAL A 106 3.13 -6.20 -18.25
CA VAL A 106 2.63 -7.43 -18.88
C VAL A 106 2.50 -7.17 -20.36
N ALA A 107 3.12 -8.00 -21.18
CA ALA A 107 3.11 -7.91 -22.62
C ALA A 107 2.54 -9.18 -23.24
N TYR A 108 1.62 -9.01 -24.18
CA TYR A 108 1.12 -10.07 -25.04
C TYR A 108 1.41 -9.72 -26.50
N LEU A 109 1.92 -10.69 -27.26
CA LEU A 109 2.18 -10.55 -28.69
C LEU A 109 1.27 -11.51 -29.46
N ASP A 110 0.35 -10.94 -30.21
CA ASP A 110 -0.46 -11.65 -31.20
C ASP A 110 0.43 -11.96 -32.40
N CYS A 111 0.76 -13.24 -32.59
CA CYS A 111 1.67 -13.67 -33.65
C CYS A 111 1.01 -13.69 -35.04
N SER A 112 -0.32 -13.64 -35.12
CA SER A 112 -1.07 -13.70 -36.37
C SER A 112 -0.89 -12.42 -37.20
N ASP A 113 -0.73 -11.29 -36.52
CA ASP A 113 -0.54 -9.97 -37.11
C ASP A 113 0.64 -9.16 -36.53
N ASN A 114 1.41 -9.79 -35.63
CA ASN A 114 2.54 -9.19 -34.92
C ASN A 114 2.13 -7.95 -34.08
N PHE A 115 0.90 -7.93 -33.58
CA PHE A 115 0.39 -6.87 -32.73
C PHE A 115 0.76 -7.11 -31.25
N LYS A 116 1.46 -6.14 -30.65
CA LYS A 116 1.82 -6.17 -29.23
C LYS A 116 0.84 -5.32 -28.43
N VAL A 117 0.25 -5.89 -27.39
CA VAL A 117 -0.50 -5.16 -26.37
C VAL A 117 0.23 -5.26 -25.03
N THR A 118 0.21 -4.17 -24.26
CA THR A 118 0.85 -4.09 -22.95
C THR A 118 -0.12 -3.56 -21.91
N ALA A 119 -0.01 -4.08 -20.68
CA ALA A 119 -0.68 -3.59 -19.50
C ALA A 119 0.31 -3.45 -18.34
N ARG A 120 -0.10 -2.79 -17.26
CA ARG A 120 0.72 -2.62 -16.05
C ARG A 120 -0.09 -3.01 -14.83
N VAL A 121 0.57 -3.70 -13.90
CA VAL A 121 0.02 -4.09 -12.60
C VAL A 121 0.84 -3.42 -11.51
N LYS A 122 0.22 -2.66 -10.61
CA LYS A 122 0.94 -2.06 -9.47
C LYS A 122 1.15 -3.11 -8.38
N VAL A 123 2.38 -3.23 -7.90
CA VAL A 123 2.67 -3.92 -6.63
C VAL A 123 2.43 -2.91 -5.53
N ALA A 124 1.47 -3.17 -4.63
CA ALA A 124 1.11 -2.23 -3.58
C ALA A 124 2.34 -1.86 -2.73
N ALA A 125 2.48 -0.58 -2.41
CA ALA A 125 3.48 -0.13 -1.45
C ALA A 125 3.14 -0.64 -0.05
N VAL A 126 4.14 -0.75 0.82
CA VAL A 126 3.91 -1.01 2.25
C VAL A 126 3.84 0.33 2.96
N PRO A 127 2.79 0.61 3.76
CA PRO A 127 2.67 1.85 4.48
C PRO A 127 3.77 1.96 5.53
N ALA A 128 4.27 3.16 5.75
CA ALA A 128 5.21 3.46 6.81
C ALA A 128 4.62 4.56 7.71
N LEU A 129 4.71 4.36 9.02
CA LEU A 129 4.23 5.30 10.00
C LEU A 129 5.40 5.75 10.87
N SER A 130 5.44 7.04 11.20
CA SER A 130 6.46 7.60 12.08
C SER A 130 5.91 8.77 12.86
N PHE A 131 6.51 9.03 14.01
CA PHE A 131 6.42 10.33 14.66
C PHE A 131 7.48 11.25 14.04
N GLY A 132 7.20 12.55 13.97
CA GLY A 132 8.15 13.52 13.40
C GLY A 132 9.53 13.48 14.10
N ALA A 133 10.53 14.15 13.51
CA ALA A 133 11.84 14.37 14.11
C ALA A 133 12.04 15.86 14.40
N GLY A 134 11.81 16.28 15.64
CA GLY A 134 11.82 17.69 16.06
C GLY A 134 12.14 17.81 17.55
N PRO A 135 12.65 18.96 18.00
CA PRO A 135 13.23 19.13 19.35
C PRO A 135 12.21 19.00 20.50
N TYR A 136 10.92 19.02 20.17
CA TYR A 136 9.81 19.01 21.13
C TYR A 136 9.07 17.68 21.23
N LEU A 137 9.36 16.73 20.34
CA LEU A 137 8.46 15.60 20.10
C LEU A 137 8.41 14.59 21.24
N ALA A 138 9.40 14.59 22.14
CA ALA A 138 9.38 13.79 23.35
C ALA A 138 8.97 14.58 24.60
N THR A 139 8.30 15.73 24.45
CA THR A 139 7.82 16.52 25.60
C THR A 139 6.32 16.42 25.75
N ALA A 140 5.86 15.74 26.79
CA ALA A 140 4.43 15.68 27.11
C ALA A 140 3.86 17.07 27.38
N GLY A 141 2.68 17.37 26.85
CA GLY A 141 2.04 18.70 26.86
C GLY A 141 2.33 19.54 25.61
N LEU A 142 3.19 19.07 24.70
CA LEU A 142 3.32 19.61 23.34
C LEU A 142 2.64 18.68 22.33
N PRO A 143 2.24 19.18 21.14
CA PRO A 143 1.66 18.33 20.11
C PRO A 143 2.64 17.25 19.64
N VAL A 144 2.10 16.08 19.32
CA VAL A 144 2.83 15.05 18.57
C VAL A 144 2.47 15.18 17.10
N GLU A 145 3.46 15.06 16.24
CA GLU A 145 3.29 15.03 14.79
C GLU A 145 3.45 13.61 14.28
N VAL A 146 2.52 13.18 13.43
CA VAL A 146 2.50 11.87 12.81
C VAL A 146 2.68 12.03 11.31
N THR A 147 3.57 11.24 10.72
CA THR A 147 3.74 11.12 9.27
C THR A 147 3.41 9.69 8.85
N LEU A 148 2.47 9.56 7.93
CA LEU A 148 2.12 8.33 7.22
C LEU A 148 2.61 8.44 5.77
N VAL A 149 3.34 7.45 5.30
CA VAL A 149 3.72 7.31 3.89
C VAL A 149 2.97 6.11 3.34
N ASP A 150 2.05 6.35 2.41
CA ASP A 150 1.30 5.29 1.72
C ASP A 150 0.88 5.76 0.32
N THR A 151 1.70 5.43 -0.69
CA THR A 151 1.43 5.74 -2.10
C THR A 151 0.25 4.95 -2.70
N ASN A 152 -0.38 4.04 -1.95
CA ASN A 152 -1.61 3.39 -2.40
C ASN A 152 -2.85 4.24 -2.13
N LEU A 153 -2.77 5.16 -1.16
CA LEU A 153 -3.85 6.10 -0.85
C LEU A 153 -3.86 7.33 -1.77
N ASP A 154 -2.72 7.61 -2.40
CA ASP A 154 -2.59 8.59 -3.49
C ASP A 154 -3.30 8.06 -4.74
N VAL A 155 -4.54 8.49 -4.91
CA VAL A 155 -5.44 8.02 -5.98
C VAL A 155 -5.94 9.14 -6.88
N THR A 156 -5.83 10.40 -6.45
CA THR A 156 -6.18 11.54 -7.29
C THR A 156 -5.04 12.57 -7.32
N ALA A 157 -5.20 13.58 -8.18
CA ALA A 157 -4.25 14.70 -8.23
C ALA A 157 -4.44 15.72 -7.10
N ASN A 158 -5.50 15.58 -6.28
CA ASN A 158 -5.76 16.44 -5.14
C ASN A 158 -5.14 15.84 -3.88
N ALA A 159 -5.03 16.63 -2.81
CA ALA A 159 -4.60 16.10 -1.52
C ALA A 159 -5.70 15.23 -0.90
N GLU A 160 -5.36 14.01 -0.52
CA GLU A 160 -6.26 13.08 0.18
C GLU A 160 -6.07 13.09 1.71
N SER A 161 -7.00 12.47 2.44
CA SER A 161 -6.92 12.30 3.89
C SER A 161 -6.98 10.83 4.30
N ALA A 162 -6.27 10.49 5.37
CA ALA A 162 -6.33 9.17 6.01
C ALA A 162 -6.55 9.32 7.52
N THR A 163 -6.90 8.23 8.19
CA THR A 163 -7.08 8.20 9.65
C THR A 163 -6.02 7.30 10.29
N VAL A 164 -5.31 7.82 11.27
CA VAL A 164 -4.34 7.11 12.11
C VAL A 164 -4.84 7.11 13.54
N THR A 165 -4.86 5.95 14.20
CA THR A 165 -5.18 5.88 15.63
C THR A 165 -3.91 6.12 16.44
N VAL A 166 -3.95 7.03 17.41
CA VAL A 166 -2.86 7.37 18.33
C VAL A 166 -3.31 7.10 19.76
N SER A 167 -2.50 6.43 20.58
CA SER A 167 -2.89 5.98 21.92
C SER A 167 -1.76 6.04 22.94
N LEU A 168 -2.12 5.99 24.24
CA LEU A 168 -1.22 5.81 25.37
C LEU A 168 -1.35 4.39 25.95
N PRO A 169 -0.55 3.41 25.48
CA PRO A 169 -0.57 2.08 26.06
C PRO A 169 0.08 2.02 27.46
N PRO A 170 -0.32 1.05 28.30
CA PRO A 170 -1.47 0.16 28.15
C PRO A 170 -2.76 0.79 28.70
N GLY A 171 -3.84 0.76 27.91
CA GLY A 171 -5.20 1.10 28.37
C GLY A 171 -5.43 2.57 28.76
N GLY A 172 -4.54 3.47 28.35
CA GLY A 172 -4.75 4.92 28.45
C GLY A 172 -5.65 5.44 27.34
N ASP A 173 -5.48 6.71 27.02
CA ASP A 173 -6.32 7.40 26.06
C ASP A 173 -6.04 6.98 24.61
N SER A 174 -7.01 7.19 23.70
CA SER A 174 -6.92 6.82 22.29
C SER A 174 -7.73 7.78 21.41
N GLU A 175 -7.10 8.24 20.34
CA GLU A 175 -7.62 9.27 19.44
C GLU A 175 -7.46 8.87 17.97
N ASP A 176 -8.49 9.10 17.16
CA ASP A 176 -8.40 9.03 15.71
C ASP A 176 -7.92 10.38 15.14
N LEU A 177 -6.69 10.39 14.64
CA LEU A 177 -6.05 11.54 14.00
C LEU A 177 -6.27 11.49 12.49
N ALA A 178 -6.94 12.51 11.96
CA ALA A 178 -6.94 12.76 10.52
C ALA A 178 -5.58 13.30 10.09
N VAL A 179 -4.93 12.61 9.15
CA VAL A 179 -3.71 13.04 8.48
C VAL A 179 -4.05 13.49 7.06
N LEU A 180 -3.47 14.61 6.62
CA LEU A 180 -3.69 15.18 5.30
C LEU A 180 -2.44 15.02 4.46
N GLU A 181 -2.63 14.67 3.19
CA GLU A 181 -1.55 14.60 2.23
C GLU A 181 -0.84 15.96 2.09
N THR A 182 0.48 15.94 2.10
CA THR A 182 1.33 17.15 2.10
C THR A 182 1.30 17.94 0.79
N GLY A 183 0.73 17.34 -0.26
CA GLY A 183 0.44 17.93 -1.55
C GLY A 183 -0.26 16.89 -2.43
N GLY A 184 -0.80 17.31 -3.57
CA GLY A 184 -1.39 16.37 -4.52
C GLY A 184 -0.35 15.38 -5.04
N SER A 185 -0.70 14.11 -5.02
CA SER A 185 0.12 13.00 -5.50
C SER A 185 1.52 12.88 -4.90
N THR A 186 1.62 13.05 -3.59
CA THR A 186 2.86 12.86 -2.83
C THR A 186 2.93 11.49 -2.15
N GLY A 187 1.78 10.90 -1.80
CA GLY A 187 1.68 9.70 -0.97
C GLY A 187 2.20 9.90 0.46
N VAL A 188 2.42 11.14 0.90
CA VAL A 188 2.93 11.49 2.23
C VAL A 188 1.86 12.32 2.95
N PHE A 189 1.41 11.82 4.09
CA PHE A 189 0.33 12.38 4.91
C PHE A 189 0.86 12.80 6.27
N THR A 190 0.44 13.97 6.74
CA THR A 190 0.86 14.51 8.05
C THR A 190 -0.34 14.98 8.86
N GLY A 191 -0.24 14.86 10.18
CA GLY A 191 -1.23 15.37 11.12
C GLY A 191 -0.60 15.64 12.48
N GLN A 192 -1.22 16.51 13.26
CA GLN A 192 -0.77 16.84 14.61
C GLN A 192 -1.88 16.58 15.61
N LEU A 193 -1.53 15.98 16.75
CA LEU A 193 -2.43 15.71 17.85
C LEU A 193 -1.93 16.40 19.11
N HIS A 194 -2.78 17.25 19.71
CA HIS A 194 -2.45 17.91 20.96
C HIS A 194 -2.42 16.90 22.11
N THR A 195 -1.49 17.08 23.05
CA THR A 195 -1.37 16.23 24.23
C THR A 195 -1.75 16.99 25.49
N VAL A 196 -2.42 16.32 26.43
CA VAL A 196 -2.91 16.90 27.68
C VAL A 196 -2.51 16.00 28.84
N ARG A 197 -2.06 16.60 29.95
CA ARG A 197 -1.65 15.83 31.15
C ARG A 197 -2.81 15.30 31.98
N ALA A 198 -3.92 16.04 31.99
CA ALA A 198 -5.14 15.61 32.66
C ALA A 198 -5.68 14.37 31.94
N ALA A 199 -6.30 13.46 32.69
CA ALA A 199 -7.08 12.39 32.08
C ALA A 199 -8.30 12.99 31.37
N GLY A 200 -8.75 12.32 30.31
CA GLY A 200 -9.86 12.74 29.48
C GLY A 200 -10.54 11.53 28.86
N ALA A 201 -11.38 11.78 27.87
CA ALA A 201 -12.12 10.73 27.19
C ALA A 201 -11.52 10.47 25.82
N ALA A 202 -11.55 9.21 25.38
CA ALA A 202 -11.13 8.83 24.04
C ALA A 202 -12.00 9.51 22.96
N ASN A 203 -11.37 9.81 21.82
CA ASN A 203 -11.93 10.49 20.67
C ASN A 203 -12.43 11.90 20.95
N ASP A 204 -11.77 12.63 21.87
CA ASP A 204 -12.07 14.04 22.15
C ASP A 204 -11.20 15.05 21.38
N GLY A 205 -10.32 14.53 20.52
CA GLY A 205 -9.38 15.30 19.69
C GLY A 205 -8.10 15.68 20.41
N ARG A 206 -7.84 15.15 21.62
CA ARG A 206 -6.60 15.36 22.37
C ARG A 206 -6.13 14.06 23.00
N LEU A 207 -4.82 13.83 22.99
CA LEU A 207 -4.24 12.69 23.71
C LEU A 207 -4.07 13.02 25.20
N ASN A 208 -5.06 12.65 26.00
CA ASN A 208 -5.14 12.90 27.43
C ASN A 208 -4.29 11.92 28.24
N GLY A 209 -3.87 12.34 29.44
CA GLY A 209 -2.99 11.55 30.31
C GLY A 209 -1.52 11.50 29.89
N ALA A 210 -1.12 12.29 28.89
CA ALA A 210 0.26 12.35 28.39
C ALA A 210 1.22 12.90 29.45
N ARG A 211 2.23 12.09 29.82
CA ARG A 211 3.21 12.39 30.88
C ARG A 211 4.61 11.98 30.46
N GLY A 212 5.61 12.54 31.13
CA GLY A 212 7.02 12.18 30.96
C GLY A 212 7.21 10.72 31.32
N GLY A 213 7.89 9.99 30.44
CA GLY A 213 8.07 8.55 30.55
C GLY A 213 6.92 7.70 30.01
N ALA A 214 5.80 8.28 29.57
CA ALA A 214 4.72 7.53 28.92
C ALA A 214 5.09 7.16 27.47
N GLU A 215 4.66 5.98 27.05
CA GLU A 215 4.73 5.55 25.66
C GLU A 215 3.53 6.09 24.88
N VAL A 216 3.77 6.51 23.64
CA VAL A 216 2.74 6.85 22.66
C VAL A 216 2.88 5.87 21.51
N ALA A 217 1.78 5.23 21.14
CA ALA A 217 1.73 4.35 19.99
C ALA A 217 0.80 4.94 18.92
N ALA A 218 1.19 4.83 17.67
CA ALA A 218 0.35 5.14 16.51
C ALA A 218 0.19 3.88 15.66
N SER A 219 -1.00 3.69 15.11
CA SER A 219 -1.33 2.56 14.24
C SER A 219 -2.21 3.00 13.07
N PHE A 220 -1.95 2.43 11.91
CA PHE A 220 -2.71 2.63 10.69
C PHE A 220 -3.02 1.27 10.06
N THR A 221 -4.25 1.09 9.57
CA THR A 221 -4.65 -0.05 8.73
C THR A 221 -5.22 0.51 7.44
N ASN A 222 -4.62 0.11 6.31
CA ASN A 222 -5.08 0.53 5.00
C ASN A 222 -6.48 -0.08 4.73
N PRO A 223 -7.53 0.73 4.52
CA PRO A 223 -8.89 0.22 4.35
C PRO A 223 -9.10 -0.52 3.01
N LEU A 224 -8.24 -0.29 2.02
CA LEU A 224 -8.35 -0.91 0.69
C LEU A 224 -7.73 -2.31 0.64
N ARG A 225 -6.76 -2.58 1.52
CA ARG A 225 -5.90 -3.77 1.41
C ARG A 225 -5.63 -4.52 2.72
N GLY A 226 -5.89 -3.89 3.86
CA GLY A 226 -5.75 -4.51 5.20
C GLY A 226 -4.32 -4.61 5.71
N ASP A 227 -3.32 -4.19 4.94
CA ASP A 227 -1.96 -3.96 5.42
C ASP A 227 -1.93 -2.85 6.46
N SER A 228 -0.93 -2.87 7.32
CA SER A 228 -0.89 -1.99 8.50
C SER A 228 0.51 -1.50 8.78
N ALA A 229 0.60 -0.33 9.41
CA ALA A 229 1.82 0.28 9.89
C ALA A 229 1.63 0.69 11.35
N SER A 230 2.71 0.62 12.13
CA SER A 230 2.71 1.11 13.51
C SER A 230 4.02 1.82 13.83
N ALA A 231 3.95 2.74 14.78
CA ALA A 231 5.09 3.44 15.32
C ALA A 231 4.89 3.61 16.83
N SER A 232 5.98 3.66 17.58
CA SER A 232 5.92 4.10 18.97
C SER A 232 7.03 5.09 19.28
N MET A 233 6.76 5.93 20.28
CA MET A 233 7.72 6.85 20.84
C MET A 233 7.50 6.95 22.34
N ARG A 234 8.42 7.61 23.05
CA ARG A 234 8.30 7.84 24.48
C ARG A 234 8.50 9.30 24.78
N PHE A 235 7.65 9.89 25.62
CA PHE A 235 7.94 11.20 26.17
C PHE A 235 9.14 11.09 27.12
N THR A 236 10.17 11.88 26.91
CA THR A 236 11.36 11.96 27.77
C THR A 236 11.22 13.05 28.83
N THR A 237 10.43 14.08 28.54
CA THR A 237 10.27 15.29 29.37
C THR A 237 8.81 15.70 29.44
N GLU A 238 8.51 16.67 30.30
CA GLU A 238 7.19 17.30 30.40
C GLU A 238 7.31 18.81 30.25
N ALA A 239 6.45 19.41 29.43
CA ALA A 239 6.47 20.84 29.16
C ALA A 239 6.12 21.64 30.42
N GLY A 240 6.99 22.56 30.85
CA GLY A 240 6.76 23.35 32.06
C GLY A 240 7.22 22.69 33.36
N VAL A 241 7.94 21.56 33.30
CA VAL A 241 8.73 21.08 34.46
C VAL A 241 10.10 21.75 34.42
N THR A 242 10.29 22.79 35.22
CA THR A 242 11.64 23.27 35.55
C THR A 242 12.25 22.26 36.51
N THR A 243 13.27 21.54 36.10
CA THR A 243 14.12 20.77 37.02
C THR A 243 14.83 21.74 37.95
N ILE A 244 14.30 21.96 39.15
CA ILE A 244 15.09 22.53 40.23
C ILE A 244 16.07 21.42 40.61
N ALA A 245 17.32 21.54 40.16
CA ALA A 245 18.41 20.69 40.63
C ALA A 245 18.53 20.90 42.15
N GLY A 246 17.96 19.97 42.92
CA GLY A 246 18.12 19.92 44.36
C GLY A 246 19.58 19.64 44.69
N SER A 247 20.36 20.70 44.91
CA SER A 247 21.64 20.61 45.62
C SER A 247 21.34 20.30 47.09
N ALA A 248 21.21 19.02 47.41
CA ALA A 248 21.45 18.53 48.76
C ALA A 248 22.75 17.72 48.70
N THR A 249 23.77 18.11 49.47
CA THR A 249 24.12 17.46 50.74
C THR A 249 25.36 18.13 51.36
N PRO A 250 25.72 17.90 52.65
CA PRO A 250 25.05 17.07 53.66
C PRO A 250 24.78 17.77 54.99
N PHE A 251 23.97 17.09 55.81
CA PHE A 251 23.89 17.20 57.25
C PHE A 251 25.28 17.18 57.94
N VAL A 252 25.49 18.07 58.90
CA VAL A 252 26.40 17.83 60.03
C VAL A 252 25.63 18.13 61.31
N ALA A 253 25.20 17.09 62.03
CA ALA A 253 24.91 17.22 63.45
C ALA A 253 26.23 17.29 64.23
N GLY A 254 26.35 18.32 65.07
CA GLY A 254 27.18 18.31 66.26
C GLY A 254 26.29 18.50 67.47
N SER A 255 26.36 17.55 68.40
CA SER A 255 25.54 17.34 69.61
C SER A 255 25.82 18.39 70.74
N PRO A 256 25.12 18.33 71.91
CA PRO A 256 24.61 19.46 72.70
C PRO A 256 25.65 20.41 73.32
#